data_AF-A0A932EH78-F1
#
_entry.id   AF-A0A932EH78-F1
#
_cell.length_a   1.000
_cell.length_b   1.000
_cell.length_c   1.000
_cell.angle_alpha   90.00
_cell.angle_beta   90.00
_cell.angle_gamma   90.00
#
_symmetry.space_group_name_H-M   'P 1'
#
loop_
_entity.id
_entity.type
_entity.pdbx_description
1 polymer ?
#
loop_
_entity_poly.entity_id
_entity_poly.type
_entity_poly.pdbx_seq_one_letter_code
_entity_poly.pdbx_strand_id
1 'polypeptide(L)'
;MIIYFLIYFLAGVLQDFLVTLNWRFISKDKILPAVTFSFLATVVSFTVLYNIVTKLDPNKSIAAIVIYSFGVGVGTLLGMKIKHGFKK
;
A
#
# COMPACT_ATOMS: atom_id res chain seq x y z
N MET A 1 7.10 -1.02 20.41
CA MET A 1 7.95 -1.83 19.50
C MET A 1 7.10 -2.65 18.52
N ILE A 2 6.27 -3.58 18.99
CA ILE A 2 5.34 -4.37 18.14
C ILE A 2 4.38 -3.47 17.34
N ILE A 3 3.90 -2.39 17.95
CA ILE A 3 2.98 -1.44 17.31
C ILE A 3 3.57 -0.82 16.02
N TYR A 4 4.88 -0.53 15.96
CA TYR A 4 5.49 0.05 14.76
C TYR A 4 5.46 -0.93 13.58
N PHE A 5 5.77 -2.20 13.82
CA PHE A 5 5.70 -3.23 12.78
C PHE A 5 4.28 -3.49 12.32
N LEU A 6 3.29 -3.46 13.22
CA LEU A 6 1.89 -3.55 12.84
C LEU A 6 1.47 -2.36 11.95
N ILE A 7 1.93 -1.14 12.26
CA ILE A 7 1.67 0.04 11.44
C ILE A 7 2.27 -0.13 10.04
N TYR A 8 3.53 -0.59 9.93
CA TYR A 8 4.16 -0.84 8.63
C TYR A 8 3.45 -1.93 7.84
N PHE A 9 3.04 -3.01 8.49
CA PHE A 9 2.22 -4.05 7.86
C PHE A 9 0.93 -3.46 7.28
N LEU A 10 0.14 -2.76 8.10
CA LEU A 10 -1.12 -2.16 7.66
C LEU A 10 -0.91 -1.09 6.59
N ALA A 11 0.18 -0.32 6.65
CA ALA A 11 0.54 0.64 5.62
C ALA A 11 0.88 -0.05 4.29
N GLY A 12 1.55 -1.21 4.32
CA GLY A 12 1.78 -2.05 3.14
C GLY A 12 0.48 -2.57 2.54
N VAL A 13 -0.41 -3.09 3.39
CA VAL A 13 -1.75 -3.54 2.98
C VAL A 13 -2.51 -2.42 2.29
N LEU A 14 -2.57 -1.24 2.91
CA LEU A 14 -3.26 -0.09 2.36
C LEU A 14 -2.62 0.37 1.04
N GLN A 15 -1.29 0.48 0.99
CA GLN A 15 -0.58 0.98 -0.18
C GLN A 15 -0.88 0.12 -1.42
N ASP A 16 -0.74 -1.20 -1.32
CA ASP A 16 -0.94 -2.05 -2.49
C ASP A 16 -2.42 -2.27 -2.83
N PHE A 17 -3.30 -2.19 -1.82
CA PHE A 17 -4.73 -2.13 -2.07
C PHE A 17 -5.09 -0.90 -2.94
N LEU A 18 -4.52 0.27 -2.65
CA LEU A 18 -4.70 1.48 -3.46
C LEU A 18 -4.12 1.32 -4.87
N VAL A 19 -2.94 0.68 -5.02
CA VAL A 19 -2.35 0.37 -6.35
C VAL A 19 -3.26 -0.54 -7.15
N THR A 20 -3.78 -1.61 -6.53
CA THR A 20 -4.67 -2.55 -7.19
C THR A 20 -5.96 -1.86 -7.67
N LEU A 21 -6.51 -0.93 -6.87
CA LEU A 21 -7.63 -0.09 -7.29
C LEU A 21 -7.23 0.86 -8.43
N ASN A 22 -6.08 1.51 -8.36
CA ASN A 22 -5.55 2.35 -9.43
C ASN A 22 -5.50 1.60 -10.76
N TRP A 23 -4.85 0.43 -10.81
CA TRP A 23 -4.77 -0.39 -12.02
C TRP A 23 -6.15 -0.79 -12.56
N ARG A 24 -7.10 -1.05 -11.67
CA ARG A 24 -8.49 -1.35 -12.06
C ARG A 24 -9.22 -0.15 -12.66
N PHE A 25 -8.96 1.07 -12.19
CA PHE A 25 -9.56 2.27 -12.77
C PHE A 25 -8.87 2.67 -14.09
N ILE A 26 -7.56 2.43 -14.21
CA ILE A 26 -6.82 2.57 -15.47
C ILE A 26 -7.41 1.64 -16.53
N SER A 27 -7.62 0.36 -16.22
CA SER A 27 -8.18 -0.61 -17.18
C SER A 27 -9.64 -0.35 -17.60
N LYS A 28 -10.30 0.64 -16.98
CA LYS A 28 -11.67 1.07 -17.29
C LYS A 28 -11.73 2.50 -17.83
N ASP A 29 -10.59 3.11 -18.16
CA ASP A 29 -10.47 4.48 -18.63
C ASP A 29 -11.12 5.52 -17.69
N LYS A 30 -11.18 5.22 -16.38
CA LYS A 30 -11.70 6.13 -15.37
C LYS A 30 -10.57 7.03 -14.86
N ILE A 31 -10.32 8.11 -15.60
CA ILE A 31 -9.20 9.03 -15.38
C ILE A 31 -9.16 9.56 -13.95
N LEU A 32 -10.23 10.19 -13.48
CA LEU A 32 -10.24 10.87 -12.17
C LEU A 32 -9.93 9.91 -11.00
N PRO A 33 -10.62 8.77 -10.83
CA PRO A 33 -10.26 7.84 -9.76
C PRO A 33 -8.87 7.23 -9.97
N ALA A 34 -8.45 6.94 -11.20
CA ALA A 34 -7.10 6.43 -11.46
C ALA A 34 -6.02 7.41 -10.95
N VAL A 35 -6.13 8.70 -11.27
CA VAL A 35 -5.20 9.73 -10.81
C VAL A 35 -5.22 9.85 -9.28
N THR A 36 -6.41 9.87 -8.67
CA THR A 36 -6.55 9.94 -7.21
C THR A 36 -5.90 8.75 -6.50
N PHE A 37 -6.18 7.53 -6.93
CA PHE A 37 -5.59 6.33 -6.31
C PHE A 37 -4.08 6.24 -6.56
N SER A 38 -3.59 6.70 -7.72
CA SER A 38 -2.16 6.80 -7.99
C SER A 38 -1.48 7.75 -6.99
N PHE A 39 -2.00 8.96 -6.85
CA PHE A 39 -1.48 9.95 -5.91
C PHE A 39 -1.46 9.41 -4.47
N LEU A 40 -2.57 8.83 -4.00
CA LEU A 40 -2.67 8.29 -2.65
C LEU A 40 -1.69 7.14 -2.41
N ALA A 41 -1.58 6.20 -3.36
CA ALA A 41 -0.62 5.10 -3.25
C ALA A 41 0.82 5.63 -3.16
N THR A 42 1.18 6.60 -4.00
CA THR A 42 2.49 7.24 -4.00
C THR A 42 2.80 7.96 -2.69
N VAL A 43 1.83 8.71 -2.13
CA VAL A 43 1.98 9.38 -0.83
C VAL A 43 2.25 8.37 0.28
N VAL A 44 1.52 7.26 0.31
CA VAL A 44 1.74 6.20 1.32
C VAL A 44 3.14 5.59 1.15
N SER A 45 3.53 5.21 -0.07
CA SER A 45 4.84 4.62 -0.34
C SER A 45 5.99 5.52 0.12
N PHE A 46 5.98 6.80 -0.26
CA PHE A 46 7.05 7.72 0.12
C PHE A 46 7.04 8.08 1.60
N THR A 47 5.87 8.18 2.23
CA THR A 47 5.78 8.42 3.67
C THR A 47 6.37 7.27 4.46
N VAL A 48 6.06 6.02 4.07
CA VAL A 48 6.63 4.83 4.71
C VAL A 48 8.13 4.74 4.48
N LEU A 49 8.58 4.92 3.24
CA LEU A 49 10.00 4.88 2.90
C LEU A 49 10.80 5.93 3.69
N TYR A 50 10.33 7.17 3.70
CA TYR A 50 10.94 8.25 4.48
C TYR A 50 11.04 7.87 5.96
N ASN A 51 9.95 7.35 6.54
CA ASN A 51 9.93 6.96 7.94
C ASN A 51 10.92 5.83 8.27
N ILE A 52 10.98 4.79 7.42
CA ILE A 52 11.93 3.68 7.58
C ILE A 52 13.37 4.21 7.51
N VAL A 53 13.68 5.06 6.53
CA VAL A 53 15.05 5.54 6.30
C VAL A 53 15.50 6.56 7.35
N THR A 54 14.64 7.50 7.77
CA THR A 54 15.07 8.65 8.59
C THR A 54 14.76 8.52 10.07
N LYS A 55 13.78 7.69 10.46
CA LYS A 55 13.30 7.64 11.85
C LYS A 55 13.54 6.32 12.54
N LEU A 56 13.77 5.24 11.79
CA LEU A 56 13.96 3.92 12.38
C LEU A 56 15.45 3.64 12.63
N ASP A 57 15.73 2.99 13.75
CA ASP A 57 17.06 2.46 14.07
C ASP A 57 17.52 1.54 12.90
N PRO A 58 18.77 1.69 12.40
CA PRO A 58 19.27 0.90 11.27
C PRO A 58 19.06 -0.61 11.43
N ASN A 59 19.20 -1.13 12.66
CA ASN A 59 19.03 -2.56 12.95
C ASN A 59 17.57 -3.04 12.80
N LYS A 60 16.60 -2.12 12.85
CA LYS A 60 15.15 -2.42 12.76
C LYS A 60 14.59 -2.12 11.37
N SER A 61 15.32 -1.37 10.55
CA SER A 61 14.90 -0.95 9.20
C SER A 61 14.64 -2.13 8.29
N ILE A 62 15.53 -3.12 8.28
CA ILE A 62 15.37 -4.33 7.46
C ILE A 62 14.09 -5.10 7.86
N ALA A 63 13.84 -5.27 9.16
CA ALA A 63 12.64 -5.95 9.64
C ALA A 63 11.36 -5.18 9.26
N ALA A 64 11.38 -3.85 9.33
CA ALA A 64 10.26 -3.01 8.92
C ALA A 64 9.97 -3.11 7.42
N ILE A 65 11.01 -3.15 6.58
CA ILE A 65 10.87 -3.35 5.12
C ILE A 65 10.22 -4.70 4.85
N VAL A 66 10.69 -5.79 5.45
CA VAL A 66 10.13 -7.14 5.25
C VAL A 66 8.66 -7.18 5.65
N ILE A 67 8.30 -6.60 6.81
CA ILE A 67 6.92 -6.60 7.31
C ILE A 67 6.01 -5.71 6.45
N TYR A 68 6.51 -4.56 5.98
CA TYR A 68 5.82 -3.71 5.01
C TYR A 68 5.57 -4.47 3.70
N SER A 69 6.60 -5.12 3.13
CA SER A 69 6.49 -5.93 1.92
C SER A 69 5.54 -7.12 2.06
N PHE A 70 5.48 -7.75 3.25
CA PHE A 70 4.47 -8.77 3.53
C PHE A 70 3.06 -8.18 3.53
N GLY A 71 2.88 -7.00 4.12
CA GLY A 71 1.64 -6.22 4.06
C GLY A 71 1.21 -5.92 2.62
N VAL A 72 2.15 -5.51 1.76
CA VAL A 72 1.91 -5.28 0.32
C VAL A 72 1.27 -6.51 -0.34
N GLY A 73 1.84 -7.70 -0.14
CA GLY A 73 1.26 -8.93 -0.70
C GLY A 73 -0.16 -9.24 -0.20
N VAL A 74 -0.45 -8.96 1.07
CA VAL A 74 -1.82 -9.07 1.61
C VAL A 74 -2.74 -8.01 1.00
N GLY A 75 -2.24 -6.79 0.80
CA GLY A 75 -2.94 -5.71 0.10
C GLY A 75 -3.35 -6.10 -1.32
N THR A 76 -2.44 -6.72 -2.08
CA THR A 76 -2.73 -7.27 -3.42
C THR A 76 -3.87 -8.27 -3.35
N LEU A 77 -3.77 -9.24 -2.43
CA LEU A 77 -4.77 -10.30 -2.28
C LEU A 77 -6.16 -9.72 -1.96
N LEU A 78 -6.23 -8.73 -1.05
CA LEU A 78 -7.47 -8.04 -0.73
C LEU A 78 -8.01 -7.25 -1.93
N GLY A 79 -7.15 -6.51 -2.62
CA GLY A 79 -7.52 -5.74 -3.82
C GLY A 79 -8.08 -6.62 -4.93
N MET A 80 -7.50 -7.80 -5.13
CA MET A 80 -7.99 -8.79 -6.10
C MET A 80 -9.34 -9.40 -5.68
N LYS A 81 -9.52 -9.72 -4.39
CA LYS A 81 -10.76 -10.34 -3.87
C LYS A 81 -11.94 -9.38 -3.81
N ILE A 82 -11.70 -8.10 -3.50
CA ILE A 82 -12.77 -7.10 -3.38
C ILE A 82 -13.25 -6.72 -4.78
N LYS A 83 -14.30 -7.42 -5.25
CA LYS A 83 -15.06 -7.12 -6.48
C LYS A 83 -16.43 -6.45 -6.20
N HIS A 84 -16.72 -6.10 -4.95
CA HIS A 84 -18.03 -5.55 -4.57
C HIS A 84 -18.29 -4.19 -5.24
N GLY A 85 -19.39 -4.08 -5.99
CA GLY A 85 -19.86 -2.84 -6.63
C GLY A 85 -19.69 -2.76 -8.15
N PHE A 86 -19.09 -3.75 -8.81
CA PHE A 86 -18.88 -3.75 -10.26
C PHE A 86 -19.63 -4.91 -10.94
N LYS A 87 -20.97 -4.84 -10.98
CA LYS A 87 -21.72 -5.58 -11.99
C LYS A 87 -21.47 -4.92 -13.36
N LYS A 88 -21.36 -5.77 -14.38
CA LYS A 88 -21.31 -5.40 -15.79
C LYS A 88 -22.52 -4.55 -16.15
#